data_AF-A0A7R9ZQN8-F1
#
_entry.id   AF-A0A7R9ZQN8-F1
#
_cell.length_a   1.000
_cell.length_b   1.000
_cell.length_c   1.000
_cell.angle_alpha   90.00
_cell.angle_beta   90.00
_cell.angle_gamma   90.00
#
_symmetry.space_group_name_H-M   'P 1'
#
loop_
_entity.id
_entity.type
_entity.pdbx_description
1 polymer ?
#
loop_
_entity_poly.entity_id
_entity_poly.type
_entity_poly.pdbx_seq_one_letter_code
_entity_poly.pdbx_strand_id
1 'polypeptide(L)'
;ALAYCTLLHSTTDLTDAVTLPLKKSIVDLVISQKPPDEASSENSAVRRMENLRKALENFVEKERSDTMMRRLLSGIDFSFFARHGRQEFMDRAEEVSQRFFLQQELEAIAGLVIRKIDTKHELHCDRRDCGTACKFVRVTCPNTGCTESMSHTYIKHHDKSCPYKTVLCECGDVFPLHEQPHHLSSVCPFREVKCPFEGMGCSKIIQACDIERHVSKDVASHLLLAVDRMTEYESAIRSLNSKVSKLETENEALTKALASSKEVSEKDIKQVLADLNKANQHVYKFEASHKKELRQIQNDLKELKKKPKQ
;
A
#
# COMPACT_ATOMS: atom_id res chain seq x y z
N ALA A 1 -22.63 36.24 -26.71
CA ALA A 1 -23.13 35.09 -27.49
C ALA A 1 -22.16 33.90 -27.56
N LEU A 2 -20.84 34.10 -27.43
CA LEU A 2 -19.83 33.02 -27.32
C LEU A 2 -19.59 32.47 -25.90
N ALA A 3 -20.27 33.02 -24.89
CA ALA A 3 -20.03 32.68 -23.47
C ALA A 3 -20.87 31.49 -22.96
N TYR A 4 -21.92 31.09 -23.68
CA TYR A 4 -22.80 29.97 -23.27
C TYR A 4 -22.22 28.59 -23.65
N CYS A 5 -21.49 28.49 -24.76
CA CYS A 5 -20.84 27.24 -25.18
C CYS A 5 -19.62 26.89 -24.30
N THR A 6 -19.03 27.87 -23.61
CA THR A 6 -17.93 27.66 -22.66
C THR A 6 -18.41 26.98 -21.37
N LEU A 7 -19.68 27.14 -21.00
CA LEU A 7 -20.27 26.61 -19.76
C LEU A 7 -20.60 25.11 -19.81
N LEU A 8 -20.68 24.54 -21.01
CA LEU A 8 -20.93 23.11 -21.22
C LEU A 8 -19.67 22.33 -21.61
N HIS A 9 -18.58 23.03 -21.99
CA HIS A 9 -17.38 22.40 -22.54
C HIS A 9 -16.06 22.70 -21.79
N SER A 10 -16.01 23.68 -20.88
CA SER A 10 -14.86 23.89 -19.99
C SER A 10 -15.30 24.47 -18.64
N THR A 11 -15.35 23.63 -17.61
CA THR A 11 -15.43 24.12 -16.22
C THR A 11 -14.08 24.58 -15.67
N THR A 12 -13.01 24.48 -16.46
CA THR A 12 -11.64 24.69 -15.96
C THR A 12 -11.14 26.14 -16.07
N ASP A 13 -11.84 27.03 -16.78
CA ASP A 13 -11.60 28.49 -16.73
C ASP A 13 -12.78 29.27 -16.12
N LEU A 14 -13.46 28.65 -15.16
CA LEU A 14 -14.43 29.35 -14.32
C LEU A 14 -13.71 29.76 -13.03
N THR A 15 -13.13 30.95 -13.03
CA THR A 15 -12.91 31.65 -11.75
C THR A 15 -14.28 32.07 -11.20
N ASP A 16 -14.42 32.13 -9.87
CA ASP A 16 -15.69 32.35 -9.17
C ASP A 16 -16.48 33.57 -9.68
N ALA A 17 -15.81 34.57 -10.25
CA ALA A 17 -16.42 35.78 -10.80
C ALA A 17 -17.33 35.55 -12.04
N VAL A 18 -17.14 34.47 -12.82
CA VAL A 18 -17.88 34.22 -14.08
C VAL A 18 -18.95 33.13 -13.92
N THR A 19 -18.83 32.24 -12.94
CA THR A 19 -19.78 31.14 -12.67
C THR A 19 -20.97 31.54 -11.80
N LEU A 20 -20.81 32.56 -10.94
CA LEU A 20 -21.84 33.04 -10.04
C LEU A 20 -23.12 33.53 -10.75
N PRO A 21 -23.06 34.30 -11.85
CA PRO A 21 -24.26 34.78 -12.54
C PRO A 21 -25.06 33.67 -13.22
N LEU A 22 -24.40 32.60 -13.69
CA LEU A 22 -25.08 31.48 -14.34
C LEU A 22 -25.69 30.50 -13.33
N LYS A 23 -24.95 30.17 -12.26
CA LYS A 23 -25.51 29.42 -11.12
C LYS A 23 -26.70 30.18 -10.51
N LYS A 24 -26.58 31.51 -10.35
CA LYS A 24 -27.68 32.39 -9.92
C LYS A 24 -28.83 32.41 -10.91
N SER A 25 -28.59 32.45 -12.23
CA SER A 25 -29.67 32.42 -13.23
C SER A 25 -30.39 31.06 -13.30
N ILE A 26 -29.68 29.93 -13.13
CA ILE A 26 -30.28 28.59 -13.09
C ILE A 26 -31.10 28.42 -11.81
N VAL A 27 -30.57 28.89 -10.67
CA VAL A 27 -31.27 28.89 -9.38
C VAL A 27 -32.46 29.85 -9.42
N ASP A 28 -32.32 31.06 -9.99
CA ASP A 28 -33.42 32.01 -10.21
C ASP A 28 -34.44 31.45 -11.20
N LEU A 29 -34.08 30.62 -12.19
CA LEU A 29 -35.04 29.95 -13.08
C LEU A 29 -35.83 28.85 -12.37
N VAL A 30 -35.20 28.18 -11.41
CA VAL A 30 -35.81 27.15 -10.55
C VAL A 30 -36.68 27.80 -9.46
N ILE A 31 -36.27 28.95 -8.92
CA ILE A 31 -36.98 29.71 -7.86
C ILE A 31 -38.08 30.62 -8.45
N SER A 32 -37.90 31.19 -9.64
CA SER A 32 -38.89 32.04 -10.32
C SER A 32 -39.98 31.24 -11.04
N GLN A 33 -39.92 29.90 -11.00
CA GLN A 33 -41.13 29.10 -11.19
C GLN A 33 -42.06 29.42 -10.03
N LYS A 34 -42.91 30.43 -10.22
CA LYS A 34 -43.93 30.86 -9.28
C LYS A 34 -44.64 29.60 -8.79
N PRO A 35 -44.77 29.36 -7.47
CA PRO A 35 -45.73 28.37 -7.02
C PRO A 35 -47.07 28.80 -7.62
N PRO A 36 -47.77 27.91 -8.35
CA PRO A 36 -49.07 28.27 -8.89
C PRO A 36 -49.97 28.65 -7.72
N ASP A 37 -50.69 29.75 -7.89
CA ASP A 37 -51.68 30.24 -6.93
C ASP A 37 -52.57 29.08 -6.46
N GLU A 38 -52.93 29.09 -5.18
CA GLU A 38 -53.79 28.13 -4.49
C GLU A 38 -55.17 28.01 -5.18
N ALA A 39 -55.25 27.29 -6.29
CA ALA A 39 -56.51 26.91 -6.94
C ALA A 39 -56.27 25.90 -8.06
N SER A 40 -55.87 24.67 -7.74
CA SER A 40 -56.45 23.44 -8.32
C SER A 40 -55.58 22.23 -8.00
N SER A 41 -56.22 21.28 -7.34
CA SER A 41 -55.75 19.94 -7.04
C SER A 41 -55.45 19.16 -8.33
N GLU A 42 -54.19 19.16 -8.79
CA GLU A 42 -53.50 18.08 -9.52
C GLU A 42 -52.18 18.60 -10.14
N ASN A 43 -51.09 18.66 -9.36
CA ASN A 43 -49.77 19.04 -9.89
C ASN A 43 -48.70 18.01 -9.49
N SER A 44 -48.79 16.83 -10.11
CA SER A 44 -47.99 15.65 -9.77
C SER A 44 -46.53 15.82 -10.17
N ALA A 45 -45.62 15.29 -9.34
CA ALA A 45 -44.18 15.19 -9.64
C ALA A 45 -43.90 14.57 -11.02
N VAL A 46 -44.83 13.76 -11.54
CA VAL A 46 -44.80 13.17 -12.88
C VAL A 46 -44.81 14.22 -13.98
N ARG A 47 -45.60 15.29 -13.85
CA ARG A 47 -45.64 16.38 -14.85
C ARG A 47 -44.36 17.22 -14.83
N ARG A 48 -43.71 17.33 -13.67
CA ARG A 48 -42.39 17.96 -13.53
C ARG A 48 -41.28 17.10 -14.13
N MET A 49 -41.30 15.79 -13.91
CA MET A 49 -40.35 14.86 -14.54
C MET A 49 -40.55 14.76 -16.06
N GLU A 50 -41.79 14.80 -16.55
CA GLU A 50 -42.06 14.76 -17.99
C GLU A 50 -41.62 16.05 -18.70
N ASN A 51 -41.75 17.21 -18.05
CA ASN A 51 -41.23 18.47 -18.57
C ASN A 51 -39.69 18.49 -18.57
N LEU A 52 -39.05 17.90 -17.56
CA LEU A 52 -37.59 17.74 -17.51
C LEU A 52 -37.09 16.77 -18.59
N ARG A 53 -37.79 15.65 -18.80
CA ARG A 53 -37.49 14.67 -19.86
C ARG A 53 -37.56 15.33 -21.25
N LYS A 54 -38.63 16.07 -21.55
CA LYS A 54 -38.80 16.78 -22.82
C LYS A 54 -37.74 17.86 -23.05
N ALA A 55 -37.32 18.56 -22.00
CA ALA A 55 -36.26 19.55 -22.10
C ALA A 55 -34.89 18.92 -22.41
N LEU A 56 -34.60 17.75 -21.83
CA LEU A 56 -33.35 17.00 -22.07
C LEU A 56 -33.33 16.33 -23.46
N GLU A 57 -34.46 15.83 -23.94
CA GLU A 57 -34.57 15.23 -25.27
C GLU A 57 -34.38 16.27 -26.38
N ASN A 58 -35.03 17.43 -26.28
CA ASN A 58 -34.85 18.54 -27.23
C ASN A 58 -33.42 19.10 -27.25
N PHE A 59 -32.71 19.03 -26.13
CA PHE A 59 -31.32 19.45 -26.03
C PHE A 59 -30.40 18.50 -26.81
N VAL A 60 -30.58 17.18 -26.67
CA VAL A 60 -29.76 16.17 -27.35
C VAL A 60 -29.98 16.14 -28.87
N GLU A 61 -31.19 16.40 -29.34
CA GLU A 61 -31.51 16.47 -30.78
C GLU A 61 -30.90 17.70 -31.47
N LYS A 62 -30.82 18.82 -30.76
CA LYS A 62 -30.18 20.04 -31.23
C LYS A 62 -28.64 19.91 -31.32
N GLU A 63 -28.04 19.17 -30.38
CA GLU A 63 -26.60 18.90 -30.36
C GLU A 63 -26.17 17.84 -31.41
N ARG A 64 -27.06 16.91 -31.78
CA ARG A 64 -26.79 15.88 -32.81
C ARG A 64 -26.79 16.39 -34.25
N SER A 65 -27.48 17.50 -34.51
CA SER A 65 -27.70 18.01 -35.88
C SER A 65 -26.59 18.95 -36.36
N ASP A 66 -25.73 19.44 -35.47
CA ASP A 66 -24.72 20.44 -35.83
C ASP A 66 -23.37 19.80 -36.24
N THR A 67 -23.05 19.87 -37.54
CA THR A 67 -21.86 19.24 -38.17
C THR A 67 -20.51 19.72 -37.63
N MET A 68 -20.51 20.79 -36.82
CA MET A 68 -19.32 21.36 -36.19
C MET A 68 -18.77 20.50 -35.03
N MET A 69 -19.63 19.75 -34.32
CA MET A 69 -19.21 18.95 -33.17
C MET A 69 -18.42 17.68 -33.59
N ARG A 70 -18.69 17.16 -34.79
CA ARG A 70 -18.00 15.97 -35.33
C ARG A 70 -16.53 16.22 -35.66
N ARG A 71 -16.15 17.46 -35.99
CA ARG A 71 -14.74 17.88 -36.21
C ARG A 71 -14.00 18.25 -34.92
N LEU A 72 -14.74 18.62 -33.87
CA LEU A 72 -14.17 18.99 -32.57
C LEU A 72 -13.83 17.76 -31.73
N LEU A 73 -14.61 16.69 -31.86
CA LEU A 73 -14.38 15.43 -31.14
C LEU A 73 -13.20 14.60 -31.68
N SER A 74 -12.70 14.87 -32.89
CA SER A 74 -11.49 14.21 -33.42
C SER A 74 -10.18 14.82 -32.90
N GLY A 75 -10.23 15.98 -32.22
CA GLY A 75 -9.06 16.64 -31.65
C GLY A 75 -8.90 16.48 -30.14
N ILE A 76 -9.88 15.86 -29.47
CA ILE A 76 -9.85 15.59 -28.03
C ILE A 76 -9.46 14.12 -27.86
N ASP A 77 -8.23 13.82 -28.25
CA ASP A 77 -7.61 12.55 -27.93
C ASP A 77 -7.17 12.60 -26.46
N PHE A 78 -8.15 12.44 -25.56
CA PHE A 78 -7.92 11.98 -24.20
C PHE A 78 -9.07 11.05 -23.84
N SER A 79 -8.87 9.79 -24.22
CA SER A 79 -9.92 8.79 -24.18
C SER A 79 -10.48 8.59 -22.77
N PHE A 80 -11.79 8.36 -22.73
CA PHE A 80 -12.57 7.94 -21.56
C PHE A 80 -11.90 6.84 -20.72
N PHE A 81 -11.00 6.06 -21.34
CA PHE A 81 -10.20 5.00 -20.74
C PHE A 81 -9.14 5.47 -19.73
N ALA A 82 -8.72 6.75 -19.74
CA ALA A 82 -7.68 7.25 -18.82
C ALA A 82 -8.19 7.54 -17.37
N ARG A 83 -9.46 7.24 -17.06
CA ARG A 83 -10.13 7.59 -15.78
C ARG A 83 -10.37 6.41 -14.83
N HIS A 84 -9.96 5.19 -15.18
CA HIS A 84 -10.09 4.06 -14.28
C HIS A 84 -9.07 4.14 -13.13
N GLY A 85 -9.52 3.94 -11.88
CA GLY A 85 -8.65 3.66 -10.73
C GLY A 85 -8.35 4.83 -9.77
N ARG A 86 -9.02 5.98 -9.86
CA ARG A 86 -8.86 7.08 -8.87
C ARG A 86 -9.93 7.03 -7.78
N GLN A 87 -9.50 7.00 -6.53
CA GLN A 87 -10.34 6.79 -5.35
C GLN A 87 -11.43 7.86 -5.19
N GLU A 88 -11.09 9.14 -5.39
CA GLU A 88 -11.99 10.29 -5.22
C GLU A 88 -13.26 10.21 -6.09
N PHE A 89 -13.17 9.57 -7.25
CA PHE A 89 -14.30 9.36 -8.15
C PHE A 89 -15.16 8.18 -7.71
N MET A 90 -14.54 7.11 -7.22
CA MET A 90 -15.25 5.96 -6.65
C MET A 90 -16.04 6.37 -5.41
N ASP A 91 -15.42 7.16 -4.52
CA ASP A 91 -16.05 7.68 -3.30
C ASP A 91 -17.27 8.56 -3.63
N ARG A 92 -17.16 9.43 -4.65
CA ARG A 92 -18.27 10.30 -5.07
C ARG A 92 -19.37 9.54 -5.81
N ALA A 93 -19.02 8.53 -6.60
CA ALA A 93 -20.00 7.65 -7.24
C ALA A 93 -20.77 6.84 -6.18
N GLU A 94 -20.08 6.35 -5.16
CA GLU A 94 -20.67 5.65 -4.01
C GLU A 94 -21.60 6.59 -3.22
N GLU A 95 -21.14 7.79 -2.87
CA GLU A 95 -21.93 8.80 -2.16
C GLU A 95 -23.23 9.15 -2.91
N VAL A 96 -23.16 9.36 -4.23
CA VAL A 96 -24.34 9.67 -5.05
C VAL A 96 -25.28 8.47 -5.13
N SER A 97 -24.75 7.26 -5.28
CA SER A 97 -25.54 6.03 -5.34
C SER A 97 -26.28 5.73 -4.04
N GLN A 98 -25.68 6.02 -2.88
CA GLN A 98 -26.26 5.76 -1.56
C GLN A 98 -27.21 6.86 -1.10
N ARG A 99 -26.98 8.13 -1.50
CA ARG A 99 -27.79 9.28 -1.03
C ARG A 99 -29.00 9.61 -1.89
N PHE A 100 -28.95 9.38 -3.21
CA PHE A 100 -29.96 9.92 -4.13
C PHE A 100 -30.89 8.89 -4.74
N PHE A 101 -30.57 7.60 -4.65
CA PHE A 101 -31.42 6.54 -5.16
C PHE A 101 -31.49 5.39 -4.16
N LEU A 102 -32.71 4.95 -3.84
CA LEU A 102 -32.90 3.69 -3.11
C LEU A 102 -32.44 2.53 -3.98
N GLN A 103 -31.99 1.43 -3.36
CA GLN A 103 -31.53 0.24 -4.09
C GLN A 103 -32.57 -0.25 -5.13
N GLN A 104 -33.86 -0.14 -4.80
CA GLN A 104 -34.96 -0.49 -5.71
C GLN A 104 -35.04 0.42 -6.95
N GLU A 105 -34.74 1.71 -6.80
CA GLU A 105 -34.73 2.68 -7.90
C GLU A 105 -33.52 2.46 -8.81
N LEU A 106 -32.35 2.16 -8.23
CA LEU A 106 -31.15 1.78 -8.96
C LEU A 106 -31.38 0.48 -9.77
N GLU A 107 -31.99 -0.53 -9.15
CA GLU A 107 -32.33 -1.79 -9.81
C GLU A 107 -33.33 -1.57 -10.96
N ALA A 108 -34.31 -0.68 -10.79
CA ALA A 108 -35.26 -0.31 -11.84
C ALA A 108 -34.60 0.43 -13.01
N ILE A 109 -33.76 1.43 -12.72
CA ILE A 109 -33.01 2.19 -13.74
C ILE A 109 -32.06 1.26 -14.49
N ALA A 110 -31.31 0.41 -13.78
CA ALA A 110 -30.42 -0.59 -14.39
C ALA A 110 -31.19 -1.53 -15.31
N GLY A 111 -32.37 -2.01 -14.88
CA GLY A 111 -33.25 -2.84 -15.70
C GLY A 111 -33.71 -2.15 -16.99
N LEU A 112 -34.04 -0.84 -16.93
CA LEU A 112 -34.40 -0.04 -18.11
C LEU A 112 -33.23 0.15 -19.08
N VAL A 113 -32.03 0.39 -18.54
CA VAL A 113 -30.80 0.54 -19.32
C VAL A 113 -30.45 -0.78 -20.02
N ILE A 114 -30.49 -1.91 -19.31
CA ILE A 114 -30.23 -3.24 -19.88
C ILE A 114 -31.23 -3.55 -21.00
N ARG A 115 -32.53 -3.30 -20.79
CA ARG A 115 -33.57 -3.48 -21.83
C ARG A 115 -33.31 -2.67 -23.11
N LYS A 116 -32.75 -1.47 -22.96
CA LYS A 116 -32.45 -0.57 -24.09
C LYS A 116 -31.19 -0.99 -24.86
N ILE A 117 -30.22 -1.62 -24.19
CA ILE A 117 -28.92 -2.00 -24.77
C ILE A 117 -28.96 -3.43 -25.33
N ASP A 118 -29.57 -4.36 -24.61
CA ASP A 118 -29.61 -5.79 -24.95
C ASP A 118 -30.74 -6.11 -25.96
N THR A 119 -30.63 -5.59 -27.17
CA THR A 119 -31.63 -5.77 -28.23
C THR A 119 -31.84 -7.22 -28.68
N LYS A 120 -30.97 -8.15 -28.24
CA LYS A 120 -31.04 -9.59 -28.53
C LYS A 120 -31.62 -10.42 -27.38
N HIS A 121 -31.98 -9.81 -26.26
CA HIS A 121 -32.52 -10.48 -25.07
C HIS A 121 -31.60 -11.59 -24.51
N GLU A 122 -30.29 -11.36 -24.58
CA GLU A 122 -29.26 -12.27 -24.05
C GLU A 122 -29.14 -12.15 -22.53
N LEU A 123 -29.44 -10.97 -21.97
CA LEU A 123 -29.31 -10.60 -20.57
C LEU A 123 -30.65 -10.29 -19.88
N HIS A 124 -31.75 -10.17 -20.62
CA HIS A 124 -33.07 -9.87 -20.05
C HIS A 124 -34.27 -10.53 -20.78
N CYS A 125 -35.41 -10.65 -20.09
CA CYS A 125 -36.66 -11.14 -20.67
C CYS A 125 -37.42 -9.98 -21.35
N ASP A 126 -38.01 -10.21 -22.52
CA ASP A 126 -38.80 -9.21 -23.27
C ASP A 126 -40.09 -8.78 -22.52
N ARG A 127 -40.59 -9.63 -21.62
CA ARG A 127 -41.79 -9.33 -20.82
C ARG A 127 -41.44 -8.49 -19.60
N ARG A 128 -42.28 -7.49 -19.27
CA ARG A 128 -42.07 -6.63 -18.10
C ARG A 128 -42.17 -7.39 -16.76
N ASP A 129 -43.12 -8.33 -16.67
CA ASP A 129 -43.40 -9.13 -15.48
C ASP A 129 -43.37 -10.62 -15.82
N CYS A 130 -42.15 -11.19 -15.92
CA CYS A 130 -41.94 -12.57 -16.38
C CYS A 130 -42.01 -13.65 -15.28
N GLY A 131 -42.32 -13.27 -14.03
CA GLY A 131 -42.59 -14.18 -12.91
C GLY A 131 -41.40 -15.04 -12.46
N THR A 132 -41.67 -16.00 -11.57
CA THR A 132 -40.66 -16.91 -10.97
C THR A 132 -40.13 -17.96 -11.94
N ALA A 133 -40.82 -18.21 -13.05
CA ALA A 133 -40.38 -19.13 -14.10
C ALA A 133 -39.38 -18.48 -15.09
N CYS A 134 -39.09 -17.18 -14.96
CA CYS A 134 -38.17 -16.51 -15.86
C CYS A 134 -36.73 -16.98 -15.66
N LYS A 135 -36.02 -17.31 -16.75
CA LYS A 135 -34.58 -17.66 -16.73
C LYS A 135 -33.68 -16.54 -16.18
N PHE A 136 -34.15 -15.29 -16.20
CA PHE A 136 -33.44 -14.12 -15.69
C PHE A 136 -33.92 -13.65 -14.32
N VAL A 137 -34.89 -14.34 -13.70
CA VAL A 137 -35.38 -13.97 -12.37
C VAL A 137 -34.21 -14.00 -11.38
N ARG A 138 -34.16 -12.98 -10.52
CA ARG A 138 -33.19 -12.91 -9.44
C ARG A 138 -33.55 -13.96 -8.39
N VAL A 139 -32.61 -14.84 -8.10
CA VAL A 139 -32.67 -15.86 -7.05
C VAL A 139 -31.48 -15.70 -6.12
N THR A 140 -31.68 -15.99 -4.85
CA THR A 140 -30.61 -16.06 -3.85
C THR A 140 -29.93 -17.42 -3.92
N CYS A 141 -28.64 -17.46 -3.58
CA CYS A 141 -27.92 -18.72 -3.46
C CYS A 141 -28.57 -19.65 -2.41
N PRO A 142 -28.76 -20.96 -2.70
CA PRO A 142 -29.32 -21.90 -1.73
C PRO A 142 -28.31 -22.35 -0.66
N ASN A 143 -27.01 -22.10 -0.87
CA ASN A 143 -25.96 -22.50 0.07
C ASN A 143 -26.02 -21.63 1.34
N THR A 144 -26.09 -22.29 2.51
CA THR A 144 -26.20 -21.63 3.80
C THR A 144 -25.00 -20.69 4.03
N GLY A 145 -25.28 -19.42 4.31
CA GLY A 145 -24.26 -18.38 4.53
C GLY A 145 -23.88 -17.56 3.29
N CYS A 146 -24.31 -17.97 2.09
CA CYS A 146 -24.12 -17.15 0.90
C CYS A 146 -25.23 -16.10 0.75
N THR A 147 -24.84 -14.82 0.66
CA THR A 147 -25.77 -13.69 0.45
C THR A 147 -25.88 -13.26 -1.01
N GLU A 148 -25.16 -13.92 -1.92
CA GLU A 148 -25.18 -13.56 -3.33
C GLU A 148 -26.55 -13.83 -3.97
N SER A 149 -26.95 -12.92 -4.85
CA SER A 149 -28.17 -13.02 -5.63
C SER A 149 -27.85 -12.84 -7.10
N MET A 150 -28.40 -13.67 -7.95
CA MET A 150 -28.13 -13.67 -9.39
C MET A 150 -29.28 -14.23 -10.19
N SER A 151 -29.19 -14.15 -11.51
CA SER A 151 -30.21 -14.74 -12.36
C SER A 151 -30.25 -16.26 -12.23
N HIS A 152 -31.43 -16.85 -12.38
CA HIS A 152 -31.61 -18.30 -12.39
C HIS A 152 -30.73 -19.02 -13.44
N THR A 153 -30.36 -18.35 -14.54
CA THR A 153 -29.42 -18.89 -15.55
C THR A 153 -28.01 -19.06 -14.99
N TYR A 154 -27.57 -18.16 -14.10
CA TYR A 154 -26.20 -18.13 -13.59
C TYR A 154 -26.02 -18.88 -12.26
N ILE A 155 -27.10 -19.34 -11.62
CA ILE A 155 -27.00 -20.05 -10.34
C ILE A 155 -26.13 -21.31 -10.41
N LYS A 156 -26.24 -22.07 -11.51
CA LYS A 156 -25.42 -23.28 -11.76
C LYS A 156 -23.95 -22.95 -11.98
N HIS A 157 -23.65 -21.75 -12.49
CA HIS A 157 -22.28 -21.29 -12.66
C HIS A 157 -21.67 -20.91 -11.31
N HIS A 158 -22.39 -20.12 -10.52
CA HIS A 158 -21.96 -19.76 -9.16
C HIS A 158 -21.80 -20.97 -8.26
N ASP A 159 -22.69 -21.97 -8.33
CA ASP A 159 -22.58 -23.17 -7.50
C ASP A 159 -21.24 -23.93 -7.68
N LYS A 160 -20.56 -23.77 -8.82
CA LYS A 160 -19.23 -24.39 -9.02
C LYS A 160 -18.14 -23.71 -8.20
N SER A 161 -18.29 -22.43 -7.89
CA SER A 161 -17.28 -21.60 -7.22
C SER A 161 -17.80 -20.96 -5.92
N CYS A 162 -18.97 -21.37 -5.44
CA CYS A 162 -19.58 -20.79 -4.25
C CYS A 162 -18.72 -21.14 -3.03
N PRO A 163 -18.19 -20.14 -2.30
CA PRO A 163 -17.36 -20.37 -1.12
C PRO A 163 -18.12 -21.09 0.02
N TYR A 164 -19.45 -20.99 0.02
CA TYR A 164 -20.33 -21.60 1.01
C TYR A 164 -20.88 -22.96 0.59
N LYS A 165 -20.53 -23.45 -0.61
CA LYS A 165 -20.93 -24.77 -1.04
C LYS A 165 -20.35 -25.82 -0.12
N THR A 166 -21.20 -26.72 0.33
CA THR A 166 -20.79 -27.85 1.14
C THR A 166 -19.97 -28.85 0.32
N VAL A 167 -18.82 -29.26 0.86
CA VAL A 167 -17.94 -30.28 0.29
C VAL A 167 -17.70 -31.39 1.31
N LEU A 168 -17.46 -32.60 0.79
CA LEU A 168 -17.13 -33.79 1.58
C LEU A 168 -15.62 -34.05 1.45
N CYS A 169 -14.93 -34.13 2.58
CA CYS A 169 -13.52 -34.54 2.61
C CYS A 169 -13.40 -36.07 2.60
N GLU A 170 -12.25 -36.58 2.18
CA GLU A 170 -11.89 -38.01 2.23
C GLU A 170 -11.94 -38.57 3.66
N CYS A 171 -11.77 -37.72 4.69
CA CYS A 171 -11.91 -38.11 6.09
C CYS A 171 -13.37 -38.33 6.53
N GLY A 172 -14.35 -37.98 5.70
CA GLY A 172 -15.77 -38.07 5.99
C GLY A 172 -16.41 -36.78 6.52
N ASP A 173 -15.60 -35.76 6.85
CA ASP A 173 -16.10 -34.47 7.33
C ASP A 173 -16.76 -33.66 6.21
N VAL A 174 -17.79 -32.91 6.61
CA VAL A 174 -18.61 -32.09 5.72
C VAL A 174 -18.53 -30.64 6.16
N PHE A 175 -18.06 -29.75 5.29
CA PHE A 175 -17.84 -28.33 5.61
C PHE A 175 -18.00 -27.44 4.36
N PRO A 176 -18.15 -26.11 4.54
CA PRO A 176 -18.15 -25.16 3.42
C PRO A 176 -16.80 -25.12 2.68
N LEU A 177 -16.83 -24.92 1.36
CA LEU A 177 -15.65 -24.90 0.50
C LEU A 177 -14.55 -23.93 0.98
N HIS A 178 -14.91 -22.77 1.50
CA HIS A 178 -13.94 -21.79 2.03
C HIS A 178 -13.18 -22.27 3.27
N GLU A 179 -13.70 -23.25 4.02
CA GLU A 179 -13.04 -23.85 5.18
C GLU A 179 -12.09 -24.99 4.78
N GLN A 180 -12.18 -25.48 3.54
CA GLN A 180 -11.36 -26.59 3.05
C GLN A 180 -9.86 -26.40 3.26
N PRO A 181 -9.25 -25.23 2.98
CA PRO A 181 -7.81 -25.05 3.20
C PRO A 181 -7.44 -25.20 4.68
N HIS A 182 -8.27 -24.66 5.59
CA HIS A 182 -8.05 -24.77 7.03
C HIS A 182 -8.21 -26.21 7.52
N HIS A 183 -9.26 -26.90 7.05
CA HIS A 183 -9.47 -28.30 7.37
C HIS A 183 -8.27 -29.14 6.93
N LEU A 184 -7.83 -29.03 5.67
CA LEU A 184 -6.72 -29.82 5.14
C LEU A 184 -5.38 -29.50 5.80
N SER A 185 -5.15 -28.25 6.22
CA SER A 185 -3.88 -27.87 6.88
C SER A 185 -3.82 -28.26 8.35
N SER A 186 -4.94 -28.21 9.06
CA SER A 186 -4.92 -28.15 10.53
C SER A 186 -5.82 -29.17 11.23
N VAL A 187 -6.89 -29.63 10.58
CA VAL A 187 -7.94 -30.44 11.23
C VAL A 187 -7.93 -31.88 10.72
N CYS A 188 -7.83 -32.06 9.40
CA CYS A 188 -8.00 -33.34 8.73
C CYS A 188 -7.09 -34.41 9.34
N PRO A 189 -7.61 -35.57 9.78
CA PRO A 189 -6.80 -36.65 10.33
C PRO A 189 -5.84 -37.25 9.28
N PHE A 190 -6.17 -37.13 7.99
CA PHE A 190 -5.35 -37.62 6.88
C PHE A 190 -4.35 -36.58 6.36
N ARG A 191 -4.29 -35.38 6.95
CA ARG A 191 -3.28 -34.39 6.59
C ARG A 191 -1.88 -34.94 6.80
N GLU A 192 -0.96 -34.56 5.93
CA GLU A 192 0.44 -34.91 6.04
C GLU A 192 1.13 -34.03 7.08
N VAL A 193 1.79 -34.67 8.05
CA VAL A 193 2.59 -34.02 9.09
C VAL A 193 3.98 -34.65 9.13
N LYS A 194 4.97 -33.83 9.48
CA LYS A 194 6.33 -34.31 9.68
C LYS A 194 6.47 -34.98 11.04
N CYS A 195 7.35 -35.97 11.13
CA CYS A 195 7.67 -36.61 12.40
C CYS A 195 8.14 -35.58 13.45
N PRO A 196 7.73 -35.67 14.72
CA PRO A 196 8.22 -34.79 15.79
C PRO A 196 9.74 -34.84 15.99
N PHE A 197 10.39 -35.92 15.55
CA PHE A 197 11.84 -36.09 15.56
C PHE A 197 12.54 -35.56 14.28
N GLU A 198 11.87 -34.77 13.44
CA GLU A 198 12.49 -34.14 12.26
C GLU A 198 13.76 -33.36 12.63
N GLY A 199 13.71 -32.55 13.69
CA GLY A 199 14.88 -31.79 14.16
C GLY A 199 16.06 -32.67 14.59
N MET A 200 15.80 -33.93 14.94
CA MET A 200 16.81 -34.93 15.30
C MET A 200 17.27 -35.77 14.09
N GLY A 201 16.61 -35.64 12.92
CA GLY A 201 17.00 -36.30 11.67
C GLY A 201 15.95 -37.25 11.07
N CYS A 202 14.76 -37.40 11.66
CA CYS A 202 13.71 -38.24 11.09
C CYS A 202 12.95 -37.51 9.97
N SER A 203 13.17 -37.89 8.72
CA SER A 203 12.57 -37.23 7.54
C SER A 203 11.21 -37.79 7.10
N LYS A 204 10.55 -38.62 7.93
CA LYS A 204 9.27 -39.23 7.56
C LYS A 204 8.12 -38.21 7.57
N ILE A 205 7.35 -38.21 6.48
CA ILE A 205 6.06 -37.54 6.35
C ILE A 205 4.96 -38.60 6.52
N ILE A 206 4.04 -38.37 7.44
CA ILE A 206 3.07 -39.36 7.91
C ILE A 206 1.70 -38.68 8.01
N GLN A 207 0.61 -39.44 7.88
CA GLN A 207 -0.72 -38.91 8.18
C GLN A 207 -0.85 -38.61 9.67
N ALA A 208 -1.54 -37.53 10.03
CA ALA A 208 -1.66 -37.12 11.42
C ALA A 208 -2.30 -38.19 12.33
N CYS A 209 -3.25 -38.98 11.82
CA CYS A 209 -3.84 -40.11 12.55
C CYS A 209 -2.83 -41.24 12.87
N ASP A 210 -1.73 -41.31 12.13
CA ASP A 210 -0.74 -42.38 12.23
C ASP A 210 0.54 -41.99 13.00
N ILE A 211 0.61 -40.75 13.49
CA ILE A 211 1.81 -40.21 14.14
C ILE A 211 2.19 -40.99 15.40
N GLU A 212 1.22 -41.32 16.25
CA GLU A 212 1.45 -42.07 17.49
C GLU A 212 1.93 -43.49 17.20
N ARG A 213 1.35 -44.12 16.18
CA ARG A 213 1.74 -45.46 15.71
C ARG A 213 3.16 -45.46 15.16
N HIS A 214 3.51 -44.47 14.35
CA HIS A 214 4.88 -44.30 13.85
C HIS A 214 5.87 -44.09 14.99
N VAL A 215 5.62 -43.13 15.89
CA VAL A 215 6.52 -42.81 17.00
C VAL A 215 6.73 -44.03 17.89
N SER A 216 5.67 -44.77 18.20
CA SER A 216 5.71 -45.97 19.04
C SER A 216 6.44 -47.14 18.37
N LYS A 217 6.32 -47.30 17.05
CA LYS A 217 7.01 -48.37 16.31
C LYS A 217 8.50 -48.09 16.13
N ASP A 218 8.87 -46.82 15.95
CA ASP A 218 10.22 -46.39 15.59
C ASP A 218 11.01 -45.80 16.79
N VAL A 219 10.57 -46.06 18.03
CA VAL A 219 11.18 -45.50 19.27
C VAL A 219 12.70 -45.71 19.33
N ALA A 220 13.18 -46.92 19.04
CA ALA A 220 14.61 -47.22 19.12
C ALA A 220 15.43 -46.36 18.13
N SER A 221 14.94 -46.18 16.90
CA SER A 221 15.60 -45.29 15.93
C SER A 221 15.52 -43.82 16.34
N HIS A 222 14.41 -43.37 16.91
CA HIS A 222 14.27 -42.00 17.41
C HIS A 222 15.21 -41.72 18.59
N LEU A 223 15.39 -42.69 19.49
CA LEU A 223 16.35 -42.59 20.59
C LEU A 223 17.79 -42.52 20.08
N LEU A 224 18.15 -43.33 19.07
CA LEU A 224 19.48 -43.26 18.47
C LEU A 224 19.74 -41.90 17.81
N LEU A 225 18.80 -41.39 17.02
CA LEU A 225 18.88 -40.05 16.43
C LEU A 225 19.02 -38.95 17.49
N ALA A 226 18.30 -39.07 18.61
CA ALA A 226 18.40 -38.13 19.72
C ALA A 226 19.79 -38.19 20.38
N VAL A 227 20.32 -39.39 20.64
CA VAL A 227 21.67 -39.58 21.20
C VAL A 227 22.73 -39.02 20.25
N ASP A 228 22.67 -39.35 18.96
CA ASP A 228 23.61 -38.85 17.97
C ASP A 228 23.63 -37.32 17.96
N ARG A 229 22.45 -36.69 17.90
CA ARG A 229 22.33 -35.22 17.95
C ARG A 229 22.82 -34.63 19.28
N MET A 230 22.60 -35.31 20.41
CA MET A 230 23.15 -34.87 21.70
C MET A 230 24.69 -34.90 21.69
N THR A 231 25.31 -35.94 21.14
CA THR A 231 26.78 -36.01 21.05
C THR A 231 27.37 -34.93 20.14
N GLU A 232 26.68 -34.60 19.04
CA GLU A 232 27.04 -33.47 18.18
C GLU A 232 26.99 -32.15 18.94
N TYR A 233 25.93 -31.90 19.71
CA TYR A 233 25.81 -30.72 20.56
C TYR A 233 26.89 -30.66 21.64
N GLU A 234 27.20 -31.78 22.31
CA GLU A 234 28.28 -31.84 23.29
C GLU A 234 29.65 -31.51 22.67
N SER A 235 29.91 -31.98 21.45
CA SER A 235 31.12 -31.63 20.70
C SER A 235 31.18 -30.14 20.35
N ALA A 236 30.06 -29.59 19.85
CA ALA A 236 29.95 -28.17 19.52
C ALA A 236 30.13 -27.27 20.75
N ILE A 237 29.50 -27.63 21.88
CA ILE A 237 29.64 -26.91 23.16
C ILE A 237 31.09 -26.96 23.65
N ARG A 238 31.76 -28.12 23.60
CA ARG A 238 33.19 -28.22 23.95
C ARG A 238 34.07 -27.33 23.09
N SER A 239 33.82 -27.31 21.78
CA SER A 239 34.55 -26.46 20.83
C SER A 239 34.32 -24.96 21.11
N LEU A 240 33.08 -24.56 21.35
CA LEU A 240 32.73 -23.19 21.71
C LEU A 240 33.37 -22.76 23.03
N ASN A 241 33.30 -23.59 24.07
CA ASN A 241 33.94 -23.31 25.36
C ASN A 241 35.47 -23.16 25.22
N SER A 242 36.11 -23.99 24.39
CA SER A 242 37.54 -23.84 24.10
C SER A 242 37.86 -22.52 23.40
N LYS A 243 37.03 -22.09 22.44
CA LYS A 243 37.19 -20.79 21.77
C LYS A 243 36.98 -19.61 22.73
N VAL A 244 35.96 -19.69 23.59
CA VAL A 244 35.69 -18.67 24.61
C VAL A 244 36.90 -18.51 25.53
N SER A 245 37.43 -19.60 26.07
CA SER A 245 38.62 -19.56 26.93
C SER A 245 39.85 -18.97 26.24
N LYS A 246 40.09 -19.31 24.95
CA LYS A 246 41.17 -18.69 24.17
C LYS A 246 40.97 -17.19 24.00
N LEU A 247 39.78 -16.77 23.59
CA LEU A 247 39.46 -15.35 23.42
C LEU A 247 39.55 -14.57 24.74
N GLU A 248 39.19 -15.18 25.86
CA GLU A 248 39.38 -14.59 27.19
C GLU A 248 40.87 -14.36 27.48
N THR A 249 41.72 -15.37 27.27
CA THR A 249 43.18 -15.22 27.49
C THR A 249 43.84 -14.22 26.55
N GLU A 250 43.43 -14.18 25.27
CA GLU A 250 43.92 -13.23 24.28
C GLU A 250 43.49 -11.79 24.65
N ASN A 251 42.23 -11.61 25.06
CA ASN A 251 41.74 -10.31 25.52
C ASN A 251 42.48 -9.82 26.77
N GLU A 252 42.74 -10.70 27.74
CA GLU A 252 43.56 -10.34 28.91
C GLU A 252 44.97 -9.90 28.51
N ALA A 253 45.61 -10.64 27.60
CA ALA A 253 46.96 -10.33 27.12
C ALA A 253 47.00 -8.99 26.35
N LEU A 254 46.04 -8.77 25.45
CA LEU A 254 45.90 -7.52 24.71
C LEU A 254 45.63 -6.34 25.64
N THR A 255 44.79 -6.51 26.65
CA THR A 255 44.50 -5.47 27.64
C THR A 255 45.76 -5.08 28.42
N LYS A 256 46.57 -6.06 28.85
CA LYS A 256 47.87 -5.81 29.51
C LYS A 256 48.86 -5.11 28.57
N ALA A 257 48.96 -5.57 27.33
CA ALA A 257 49.85 -4.98 26.32
C ALA A 257 49.47 -3.51 26.03
N LEU A 258 48.18 -3.23 25.84
CA LEU A 258 47.66 -1.87 25.65
C LEU A 258 47.96 -0.97 26.85
N ALA A 259 47.77 -1.46 28.08
CA ALA A 259 48.12 -0.71 29.29
C ALA A 259 49.61 -0.35 29.31
N SER A 260 50.49 -1.33 29.06
CA SER A 260 51.95 -1.10 29.04
C SER A 260 52.39 -0.13 27.93
N SER A 261 51.83 -0.26 26.72
CA SER A 261 52.10 0.65 25.61
C SER A 261 51.66 2.07 25.93
N LYS A 262 50.50 2.23 26.59
CA LYS A 262 50.00 3.54 27.02
C LYS A 262 50.93 4.19 28.04
N GLU A 263 51.41 3.44 29.02
CA GLU A 263 52.38 3.96 30.01
C GLU A 263 53.70 4.42 29.36
N VAL A 264 54.22 3.66 28.39
CA VAL A 264 55.44 4.04 27.65
C VAL A 264 55.18 5.31 26.82
N SER A 265 54.09 5.34 26.05
CA SER A 265 53.72 6.52 25.28
C SER A 265 53.52 7.76 26.17
N GLU A 266 52.92 7.62 27.35
CA GLU A 266 52.78 8.72 28.31
C GLU A 266 54.13 9.23 28.84
N LYS A 267 55.10 8.34 29.08
CA LYS A 267 56.47 8.71 29.47
C LYS A 267 57.19 9.43 28.34
N ASP A 268 57.11 8.90 27.13
CA ASP A 268 57.74 9.50 25.95
C ASP A 268 57.17 10.88 25.64
N ILE A 269 55.84 11.05 25.72
CA ILE A 269 55.19 12.35 25.56
C ILE A 269 55.70 13.35 26.62
N LYS A 270 55.80 12.94 27.89
CA LYS A 270 56.34 13.80 28.96
C LYS A 270 57.80 14.19 28.68
N GLN A 271 58.61 13.26 28.20
CA GLN A 271 60.01 13.52 27.86
C GLN A 271 60.15 14.49 26.69
N VAL A 272 59.39 14.28 25.60
CA VAL A 272 59.36 15.18 24.44
C VAL A 272 58.90 16.57 24.84
N LEU A 273 57.89 16.70 25.70
CA LEU A 273 57.44 17.99 26.24
C LEU A 273 58.54 18.69 27.04
N ALA A 274 59.30 17.95 27.85
CA ALA A 274 60.41 18.51 28.62
C ALA A 274 61.54 19.01 27.70
N ASP A 275 61.88 18.26 26.67
CA ASP A 275 62.94 18.63 25.73
C ASP A 275 62.51 19.79 24.82
N LEU A 276 61.24 19.83 24.42
CA LEU A 276 60.66 20.97 23.70
C LEU A 276 60.73 22.26 24.54
N ASN A 277 60.43 22.19 25.84
CA ASN A 277 60.54 23.34 26.74
C ASN A 277 61.99 23.83 26.88
N LYS A 278 62.96 22.91 26.97
CA LYS A 278 64.39 23.28 26.98
C LYS A 278 64.79 23.95 25.67
N ALA A 279 64.43 23.36 24.53
CA ALA A 279 64.72 23.91 23.20
C ALA A 279 64.13 25.32 23.04
N ASN A 280 62.88 25.52 23.46
CA ASN A 280 62.25 26.85 23.50
C ASN A 280 63.05 27.85 24.34
N GLN A 281 63.51 27.46 25.53
CA GLN A 281 64.37 28.32 26.35
C GLN A 281 65.70 28.65 25.65
N HIS A 282 66.31 27.69 24.95
CA HIS A 282 67.52 27.93 24.17
C HIS A 282 67.27 28.92 23.02
N VAL A 283 66.16 28.77 22.29
CA VAL A 283 65.75 29.71 21.23
C VAL A 283 65.56 31.11 21.80
N TYR A 284 64.82 31.27 22.91
CA TYR A 284 64.64 32.57 23.56
C TYR A 284 65.95 33.23 23.96
N LYS A 285 66.90 32.45 24.52
CA LYS A 285 68.23 32.96 24.89
C LYS A 285 69.03 33.37 23.66
N PHE A 286 68.99 32.56 22.60
CA PHE A 286 69.69 32.82 21.35
C PHE A 286 69.15 34.08 20.66
N GLU A 287 67.82 34.21 20.54
CA GLU A 287 67.15 35.41 20.02
C GLU A 287 67.54 36.67 20.83
N ALA A 288 67.57 36.57 22.16
CA ALA A 288 67.98 37.67 23.03
C ALA A 288 69.44 38.08 22.80
N SER A 289 70.35 37.12 22.59
CA SER A 289 71.76 37.39 22.27
C SER A 289 71.90 38.08 20.92
N HIS A 290 71.30 37.51 19.87
CA HIS A 290 71.31 38.10 18.52
C HIS A 290 70.71 39.50 18.48
N LYS A 291 69.65 39.74 19.26
CA LYS A 291 69.06 41.09 19.37
C LYS A 291 70.03 42.09 20.00
N LYS A 292 70.87 41.68 20.96
CA LYS A 292 71.92 42.53 21.52
C LYS A 292 73.03 42.77 20.49
N GLU A 293 73.50 41.73 19.81
CA GLU A 293 74.51 41.84 18.76
C GLU A 293 74.06 42.76 17.62
N LEU A 294 72.81 42.62 17.16
CA LEU A 294 72.23 43.51 16.15
C LEU A 294 72.20 44.97 16.62
N ARG A 295 71.83 45.23 17.88
CA ARG A 295 71.89 46.59 18.45
C ARG A 295 73.32 47.14 18.50
N GLN A 296 74.30 46.29 18.84
CA GLN A 296 75.70 46.67 18.85
C GLN A 296 76.18 47.05 17.45
N ILE A 297 75.93 46.19 16.45
CA ILE A 297 76.27 46.47 15.05
C ILE A 297 75.60 47.76 14.56
N GLN A 298 74.33 47.99 14.92
CA GLN A 298 73.62 49.24 14.59
C GLN A 298 74.27 50.47 15.22
N ASN A 299 74.78 50.37 16.44
CA ASN A 299 75.51 51.45 17.10
C ASN A 299 76.86 51.69 16.44
N ASP A 300 77.62 50.64 16.15
CA ASP A 300 78.93 50.72 15.48
C ASP A 300 78.81 51.36 14.09
N LEU A 301 77.76 51.01 13.33
CA LEU A 301 77.43 51.64 12.04
C LEU A 301 77.09 53.13 12.17
N LYS A 302 76.45 53.56 13.27
CA LYS A 302 76.18 54.98 13.53
C LYS A 302 77.47 55.74 13.84
N GLU A 303 78.38 55.15 14.61
CA GLU A 303 79.68 55.74 14.93
C GLU A 303 80.59 55.86 13.71
N LEU A 304 80.60 54.87 12.82
CA LEU A 304 81.33 54.95 11.54
C LEU A 304 80.79 56.05 10.61
N LYS A 305 79.48 56.32 10.64
CA LYS A 305 78.86 57.44 9.89
C LYS A 305 79.19 58.82 10.46
N LYS A 306 79.66 58.92 11.71
CA LYS A 306 80.11 60.18 12.34
C LYS A 306 81.59 60.49 12.10
N LYS A 307 82.39 59.55 11.59
CA LYS A 307 83.79 59.83 11.23
C LYS A 307 83.83 60.70 9.96
N PRO A 308 84.55 61.84 9.96
CA PRO A 308 84.65 62.71 8.80
C PRO A 308 85.39 61.98 7.68
N LYS A 309 84.84 62.03 6.46
CA LYS A 309 85.59 61.69 5.25
C LYS A 309 86.74 62.69 5.14
N GLN A 310 87.97 62.22 5.34
CA GLN A 310 89.16 62.89 4.84
C GLN A 310 89.20 62.77 3.32
#